data_AF-A0A7X2N407-F1
#
_entry.id   AF-A0A7X2N407-F1
#
_cell.length_a   1.000
_cell.length_b   1.000
_cell.length_c   1.000
_cell.angle_alpha   90.00
_cell.angle_beta   90.00
_cell.angle_gamma   90.00
#
_symmetry.space_group_name_H-M   'P 1'
#
loop_
_entity.id
_entity.type
_entity.pdbx_description
1 polymer ?
#
loop_
_entity_poly.entity_id
_entity_poly.type
_entity_poly.pdbx_seq_one_letter_code
_entity_poly.pdbx_strand_id
1 'polypeptide(L)'
;MFRYADINDLNRVYEIEKECFPENEAASFNSLKHRIENGFFLLLEEEHEILSFINGMYSNEKDLKDEMYEGKYCVKNGDWLMIFGVDTPYKHQHHGYASMVMNELIKNFKGKGIVLTCKEHLIPFYSEFGFVDEGISSSTHGNVLWHQMRYEIIT
;
A
#
# COMPACT_ATOMS: atom_id res chain seq x y z
N MET A 1 3.87 14.87 -10.06
CA MET A 1 2.93 15.50 -9.11
C MET A 1 2.30 14.44 -8.23
N PHE A 2 2.16 14.70 -6.94
CA PHE A 2 1.41 13.81 -6.04
C PHE A 2 -0.04 14.26 -5.94
N ARG A 3 -0.98 13.30 -6.03
CA ARG A 3 -2.41 13.54 -5.76
C ARG A 3 -3.09 12.28 -5.27
N TYR A 4 -4.24 12.45 -4.61
CA TYR A 4 -5.10 11.32 -4.29
C TYR A 4 -5.83 10.82 -5.54
N ALA A 5 -6.01 9.51 -5.63
CA ALA A 5 -6.79 8.90 -6.70
C ALA A 5 -8.27 9.27 -6.59
N ASP A 6 -8.95 9.38 -7.72
CA ASP A 6 -10.40 9.46 -7.80
C ASP A 6 -10.97 8.30 -8.63
N ILE A 7 -12.30 8.20 -8.68
CA ILE A 7 -12.98 7.06 -9.32
C ILE A 7 -12.67 6.93 -10.81
N ASN A 8 -12.26 8.01 -11.49
CA ASN A 8 -11.89 7.97 -12.90
C ASN A 8 -10.53 7.28 -13.12
N ASP A 9 -9.69 7.16 -12.09
CA ASP A 9 -8.42 6.44 -12.15
C ASP A 9 -8.61 4.91 -12.08
N LEU A 10 -9.79 4.43 -11.64
CA LEU A 10 -10.03 3.02 -11.28
C LEU A 10 -9.61 2.03 -12.37
N ASN A 11 -9.99 2.29 -13.63
CA ASN A 11 -9.61 1.41 -14.74
C ASN A 11 -8.10 1.34 -14.90
N ARG A 12 -7.42 2.49 -14.81
CA ARG A 12 -5.97 2.57 -15.01
C ARG A 12 -5.20 1.91 -13.87
N VAL A 13 -5.60 2.15 -12.62
CA VAL A 13 -4.94 1.50 -11.47
C VAL A 13 -5.17 0.00 -11.49
N TYR A 14 -6.34 -0.48 -11.91
CA TYR A 14 -6.60 -1.91 -12.05
C TYR A 14 -5.73 -2.57 -13.12
N GLU A 15 -5.47 -1.89 -14.24
CA GLU A 15 -4.52 -2.40 -15.24
C GLU A 15 -3.11 -2.53 -14.67
N ILE A 16 -2.64 -1.51 -13.94
CA ILE A 16 -1.31 -1.50 -13.33
C ILE A 16 -1.21 -2.59 -12.24
N GLU A 17 -2.23 -2.77 -11.40
CA GLU A 17 -2.27 -3.80 -10.36
C GLU A 17 -2.01 -5.20 -10.94
N LYS A 18 -2.69 -5.54 -12.04
CA LYS A 18 -2.50 -6.83 -12.73
C LYS A 18 -1.13 -6.96 -13.40
N GLU A 19 -0.47 -5.85 -13.71
CA GLU A 19 0.89 -5.84 -14.24
C GLU A 19 1.90 -6.08 -13.11
N CYS A 20 1.64 -5.53 -11.92
CA CYS A 20 2.55 -5.58 -10.77
C CYS A 20 2.45 -6.88 -9.98
N PHE A 21 1.28 -7.52 -9.94
CA PHE A 21 1.02 -8.68 -9.08
C PHE A 21 0.51 -9.91 -9.84
N PRO A 22 0.91 -11.13 -9.42
CA PRO A 22 0.25 -12.37 -9.81
C PRO A 22 -1.25 -12.35 -9.50
N GLU A 23 -2.06 -13.10 -10.27
CA GLU A 23 -3.53 -13.12 -10.14
C GLU A 23 -4.03 -13.44 -8.71
N ASN A 24 -3.33 -14.31 -7.98
CA ASN A 24 -3.66 -14.69 -6.61
C ASN A 24 -3.28 -13.64 -5.55
N GLU A 25 -2.42 -12.68 -5.89
CA GLU A 25 -1.99 -11.60 -5.00
C GLU A 25 -2.68 -10.26 -5.34
N ALA A 26 -3.01 -10.05 -6.62
CA ALA A 26 -3.58 -8.82 -7.14
C ALA A 26 -4.94 -8.50 -6.51
N ALA A 27 -5.15 -7.22 -6.20
CA ALA A 27 -6.43 -6.73 -5.73
C ALA A 27 -7.51 -6.81 -6.82
N SER A 28 -8.71 -7.20 -6.41
CA SER A 28 -9.86 -7.18 -7.31
C SER A 28 -10.25 -5.75 -7.70
N PHE A 29 -10.93 -5.59 -8.83
CA PHE A 29 -11.50 -4.31 -9.26
C PHE A 29 -12.37 -3.66 -8.17
N ASN A 30 -13.18 -4.46 -7.47
CA ASN A 30 -14.03 -3.98 -6.38
C ASN A 30 -13.22 -3.56 -5.15
N SER A 31 -12.14 -4.28 -4.82
CA SER A 31 -11.24 -3.92 -3.73
C SER A 31 -10.56 -2.58 -4.01
N LEU A 32 -10.03 -2.37 -5.23
CA LEU A 32 -9.42 -1.10 -5.61
C LEU A 32 -10.44 0.05 -5.60
N LYS A 33 -11.65 -0.18 -6.12
CA LYS A 33 -12.75 0.78 -6.02
C LYS A 33 -13.02 1.18 -4.58
N HIS A 34 -13.14 0.20 -3.69
CA HIS A 34 -13.37 0.45 -2.27
C HIS A 34 -12.25 1.29 -1.63
N ARG A 35 -10.98 1.00 -1.96
CA ARG A 35 -9.80 1.72 -1.46
C ARG A 35 -9.75 3.17 -1.97
N ILE A 36 -10.14 3.43 -3.22
CA ILE A 36 -10.28 4.79 -3.77
C ILE A 36 -11.38 5.56 -3.04
N GLU A 37 -12.55 4.94 -2.83
CA GLU A 37 -13.72 5.64 -2.28
C GLU A 37 -13.66 5.84 -0.75
N ASN A 38 -13.05 4.89 -0.02
CA ASN A 38 -13.15 4.83 1.44
C ASN A 38 -11.79 4.75 2.16
N GLY A 39 -10.72 4.45 1.44
CA GLY A 39 -9.41 4.15 2.00
C GLY A 39 -8.40 5.28 1.82
N PHE A 40 -7.15 4.87 1.63
CA PHE A 40 -6.04 5.74 1.29
C PHE A 40 -5.51 5.30 -0.09
N PHE A 41 -5.34 6.25 -1.00
CA PHE A 41 -4.82 5.98 -2.34
C PHE A 41 -4.06 7.19 -2.88
N LEU A 42 -2.73 7.12 -2.87
CA LEU A 42 -1.85 8.20 -3.32
C LEU A 42 -1.18 7.82 -4.64
N LEU A 43 -1.27 8.71 -5.62
CA LEU A 43 -0.67 8.56 -6.93
C LEU A 43 0.52 9.52 -7.08
N LEU A 44 1.57 9.05 -7.76
CA LEU A 44 2.58 9.88 -8.40
C LEU A 44 2.30 9.88 -9.91
N GLU A 45 2.00 11.06 -10.46
CA GLU A 45 1.71 11.22 -11.88
C GLU A 45 2.63 12.24 -12.58
N GLU A 46 2.87 12.07 -13.86
CA GLU A 46 3.52 13.06 -14.74
C GLU A 46 2.81 13.05 -16.08
N GLU A 47 2.45 14.22 -16.63
CA GLU A 47 1.76 14.33 -17.93
C GLU A 47 0.54 13.40 -18.11
N HIS A 48 -0.29 13.27 -17.06
CA HIS A 48 -1.45 12.35 -16.97
C HIS A 48 -1.11 10.85 -16.96
N GLU A 49 0.16 10.49 -16.83
CA GLU A 49 0.63 9.14 -16.67
C GLU A 49 0.90 8.81 -15.20
N ILE A 50 0.30 7.71 -14.71
CA ILE A 50 0.57 7.20 -13.37
C ILE A 50 1.93 6.47 -13.39
N LEU A 51 2.91 7.03 -12.66
CA LEU A 51 4.27 6.51 -12.55
C LEU A 51 4.40 5.49 -11.41
N SER A 52 3.69 5.70 -10.31
CA SER A 52 3.60 4.78 -9.18
C SER A 52 2.41 5.14 -8.29
N PHE A 53 1.93 4.20 -7.49
CA PHE A 53 0.97 4.47 -6.44
C PHE A 53 1.19 3.63 -5.19
N ILE A 54 0.57 4.07 -4.11
CA ILE A 54 0.51 3.37 -2.83
C ILE A 54 -0.91 3.45 -2.28
N ASN A 55 -1.44 2.31 -1.86
CA ASN A 55 -2.84 2.19 -1.46
C ASN A 55 -3.01 1.35 -0.18
N GLY A 56 -4.10 1.62 0.53
CA GLY A 56 -4.34 1.07 1.85
C GLY A 56 -5.64 1.54 2.47
N MET A 57 -5.75 1.38 3.79
CA MET A 57 -6.86 1.91 4.57
C MET A 57 -6.44 2.28 5.98
N TYR A 58 -7.19 3.19 6.59
CA TYR A 58 -7.03 3.52 7.99
C TYR A 58 -7.75 2.50 8.88
N SER A 59 -7.13 2.13 9.99
CA SER A 59 -7.68 1.22 10.98
C SER A 59 -7.26 1.58 12.40
N ASN A 60 -7.99 1.06 13.40
CA ASN A 60 -7.56 1.09 14.80
C ASN A 60 -6.92 -0.23 15.24
N GLU A 61 -6.92 -1.24 14.36
CA GLU A 61 -6.19 -2.48 14.57
C GLU A 61 -4.68 -2.21 14.51
N LYS A 62 -3.90 -2.93 15.31
CA LYS A 62 -2.44 -2.79 15.30
C LYS A 62 -1.80 -3.62 14.18
N ASP A 63 -2.38 -4.76 13.81
CA ASP A 63 -1.77 -5.71 12.86
C ASP A 63 -2.60 -5.81 11.58
N LEU A 64 -1.93 -6.06 10.46
CA LEU A 64 -2.57 -6.27 9.17
C LEU A 64 -3.19 -7.67 9.14
N LYS A 65 -4.46 -7.75 8.76
CA LYS A 65 -5.23 -9.00 8.70
C LYS A 65 -5.83 -9.21 7.31
N ASP A 66 -5.97 -10.46 6.89
CA ASP A 66 -6.45 -10.81 5.54
C ASP A 66 -7.83 -10.22 5.24
N GLU A 67 -8.72 -10.13 6.23
CA GLU A 67 -10.06 -9.58 6.03
C GLU A 67 -10.05 -8.08 5.68
N MET A 68 -8.93 -7.38 5.91
CA MET A 68 -8.77 -5.98 5.54
C MET A 68 -8.62 -5.81 4.02
N TYR A 69 -8.15 -6.83 3.28
CA TYR A 69 -8.12 -6.78 1.80
C TYR A 69 -9.54 -6.70 1.20
N GLU A 70 -10.56 -7.15 1.95
CA GLU A 70 -11.99 -7.04 1.64
C GLU A 70 -12.63 -5.74 2.19
N GLY A 71 -11.87 -4.88 2.86
CA GLY A 71 -12.34 -3.61 3.44
C GLY A 71 -12.88 -3.70 4.87
N LYS A 72 -12.74 -4.84 5.57
CA LYS A 72 -13.14 -4.91 6.99
C LYS A 72 -12.21 -4.08 7.86
N TYR A 73 -12.74 -3.55 8.95
CA TYR A 73 -12.03 -2.70 9.94
C TYR A 73 -11.58 -1.33 9.41
N CYS A 74 -12.12 -0.89 8.26
CA CYS A 74 -11.85 0.45 7.73
C CYS A 74 -12.52 1.49 8.63
N VAL A 75 -11.72 2.42 9.15
CA VAL A 75 -12.16 3.49 10.06
C VAL A 75 -11.67 4.81 9.53
N LYS A 76 -12.59 5.77 9.36
CA LYS A 76 -12.22 7.14 9.01
C LYS A 76 -11.29 7.72 10.08
N ASN A 77 -10.09 8.16 9.70
CA ASN A 77 -9.06 8.70 10.59
C ASN A 77 -8.57 7.71 11.67
N GLY A 78 -8.46 6.42 11.34
CA GLY A 78 -7.85 5.43 12.22
C GLY A 78 -6.41 5.76 12.60
N ASP A 79 -5.98 5.28 13.78
CA ASP A 79 -4.63 5.52 14.32
C ASP A 79 -3.51 4.87 13.49
N TRP A 80 -3.83 3.82 12.75
CA TRP A 80 -2.89 3.06 11.92
C TRP A 80 -3.28 3.11 10.45
N LEU A 81 -2.28 3.14 9.58
CA LEU A 81 -2.47 3.00 8.13
C LEU A 81 -1.96 1.63 7.67
N MET A 82 -2.87 0.80 7.18
CA MET A 82 -2.59 -0.52 6.63
C MET A 82 -2.35 -0.39 5.12
N ILE A 83 -1.15 -0.69 4.65
CA ILE A 83 -0.79 -0.63 3.22
C ILE A 83 -0.96 -1.99 2.58
N PHE A 84 -1.69 -2.01 1.48
CA PHE A 84 -2.03 -3.22 0.74
C PHE A 84 -1.25 -3.37 -0.56
N GLY A 85 -0.79 -2.27 -1.15
CA GLY A 85 -0.04 -2.30 -2.40
C GLY A 85 0.84 -1.06 -2.58
N VAL A 86 2.03 -1.29 -3.13
CA VAL A 86 2.96 -0.28 -3.64
C VAL A 86 3.33 -0.70 -5.06
N ASP A 87 2.85 0.05 -6.03
CA ASP A 87 2.81 -0.38 -7.42
C ASP A 87 3.62 0.57 -8.26
N THR A 88 4.52 0.01 -9.06
CA THR A 88 5.29 0.76 -10.06
C THR A 88 5.25 -0.07 -11.35
N PRO A 89 4.58 0.42 -12.41
CA PRO A 89 4.55 -0.26 -13.72
C PRO A 89 5.97 -0.63 -14.17
N TYR A 90 6.11 -1.76 -14.86
CA TYR A 90 7.42 -2.33 -15.23
C TYR A 90 8.30 -1.31 -15.97
N LYS A 91 7.72 -0.53 -16.88
CA LYS A 91 8.42 0.53 -17.63
C LYS A 91 8.98 1.68 -16.77
N HIS A 92 8.49 1.82 -15.54
CA HIS A 92 8.81 2.89 -14.59
C HIS A 92 9.63 2.41 -13.39
N GLN A 93 9.94 1.12 -13.31
CA GLN A 93 10.77 0.56 -12.24
C GLN A 93 12.21 1.08 -12.32
N HIS A 94 12.94 0.99 -11.21
CA HIS A 94 14.34 1.47 -11.07
C HIS A 94 14.55 2.99 -11.21
N HIS A 95 13.48 3.79 -11.17
CA HIS A 95 13.56 5.26 -11.15
C HIS A 95 13.35 5.87 -9.74
N GLY A 96 13.15 5.03 -8.72
CA GLY A 96 12.93 5.48 -7.34
C GLY A 96 11.48 5.89 -7.03
N TYR A 97 10.53 5.70 -7.95
CA TYR A 97 9.14 6.13 -7.78
C TYR A 97 8.41 5.46 -6.60
N ALA A 98 8.66 4.17 -6.36
CA ALA A 98 8.15 3.48 -5.16
C ALA A 98 8.62 4.17 -3.86
N SER A 99 9.89 4.57 -3.80
CA SER A 99 10.45 5.31 -2.66
C SER A 99 9.85 6.72 -2.54
N MET A 100 9.52 7.36 -3.67
CA MET A 100 8.89 8.68 -3.66
C MET A 100 7.47 8.63 -3.06
N VAL A 101 6.63 7.67 -3.48
CA VAL A 101 5.28 7.54 -2.91
C VAL A 101 5.31 7.11 -1.45
N MET A 102 6.26 6.25 -1.05
CA MET A 102 6.45 5.85 0.35
C MET A 102 6.86 7.04 1.24
N ASN A 103 7.86 7.81 0.81
CA ASN A 103 8.30 9.00 1.55
C ASN A 103 7.20 10.06 1.67
N GLU A 104 6.44 10.30 0.60
CA GLU A 104 5.34 11.26 0.63
C GLU A 104 4.23 10.80 1.59
N LEU A 105 3.93 9.49 1.63
CA LEU A 105 3.02 8.91 2.61
C LEU A 105 3.53 9.12 4.06
N ILE A 106 4.78 8.75 4.35
CA ILE A 106 5.34 8.83 5.72
C ILE A 106 5.34 10.26 6.22
N LYS A 107 5.74 11.21 5.36
CA LYS A 107 5.79 12.64 5.66
C LYS A 107 4.43 13.22 6.06
N ASN A 108 3.37 12.82 5.35
CA ASN A 108 2.04 13.39 5.52
C ASN A 108 1.15 12.62 6.51
N PHE A 109 1.43 11.35 6.77
CA PHE A 109 0.63 10.56 7.71
C PHE A 109 0.72 11.13 9.13
N LYS A 110 -0.42 11.17 9.81
CA LYS A 110 -0.58 11.61 11.21
C LYS A 110 -1.37 10.52 11.92
N GLY A 111 -0.69 9.77 12.78
CA GLY A 111 -1.24 8.63 13.50
C GLY A 111 -0.17 7.97 14.35
N LYS A 112 -0.44 6.76 14.83
CA LYS A 112 0.51 5.93 15.60
C LYS A 112 1.55 5.25 14.72
N GLY A 113 1.17 4.87 13.49
CA GLY A 113 2.13 4.26 12.58
C GLY A 113 1.51 3.67 11.31
N ILE A 114 2.38 3.13 10.47
CA ILE A 114 2.06 2.51 9.18
C ILE A 114 2.47 1.03 9.27
N VAL A 115 1.63 0.15 8.73
CA VAL A 115 1.84 -1.30 8.76
C VAL A 115 1.65 -1.84 7.35
N LEU A 116 2.52 -2.75 6.94
CA LEU A 116 2.42 -3.44 5.67
C LEU A 116 2.92 -4.88 5.81
N THR A 117 2.59 -5.71 4.84
CA THR A 117 3.19 -7.03 4.67
C THR A 117 4.08 -7.04 3.44
N CYS A 118 5.23 -7.72 3.52
CA CYS A 118 6.14 -7.85 2.37
C CYS A 118 6.77 -9.25 2.27
N LYS A 119 7.26 -9.58 1.08
CA LYS A 119 8.07 -10.79 0.86
C LYS A 119 9.46 -10.57 1.45
N GLU A 120 10.11 -11.63 1.95
CA GLU A 120 11.39 -11.55 2.67
C GLU A 120 12.46 -10.70 1.94
N HIS A 121 12.59 -10.86 0.62
CA HIS A 121 13.56 -10.10 -0.18
C HIS A 121 13.29 -8.59 -0.26
N LEU A 122 12.10 -8.12 0.14
CA LEU A 122 11.72 -6.70 0.19
C LEU A 122 11.93 -6.08 1.58
N ILE A 123 12.27 -6.86 2.61
CA ILE A 123 12.55 -6.34 3.95
C ILE A 123 13.60 -5.21 3.90
N PRO A 124 14.77 -5.37 3.21
CA PRO A 124 15.77 -4.32 3.16
C PRO A 124 15.23 -3.00 2.58
N PHE A 125 14.41 -3.08 1.53
CA PHE A 125 13.78 -1.91 0.91
C PHE A 125 12.92 -1.15 1.91
N TYR A 126 12.04 -1.83 2.64
CA TYR A 126 11.19 -1.15 3.63
C TYR A 126 11.95 -0.65 4.85
N SER A 127 13.01 -1.35 5.26
CA SER A 127 13.87 -0.92 6.37
C SER A 127 14.63 0.38 6.08
N GLU A 128 14.90 0.73 4.82
CA GLU A 128 15.49 2.03 4.46
C GLU A 128 14.61 3.23 4.85
N PHE A 129 13.30 3.05 4.96
CA PHE A 129 12.36 4.08 5.42
C PHE A 129 12.14 4.06 6.94
N GLY A 130 12.80 3.15 7.66
CA GLY A 130 12.65 2.98 9.10
C GLY A 130 11.58 1.97 9.53
N PHE A 131 11.05 1.14 8.61
CA PHE A 131 10.19 0.02 9.01
C PHE A 131 11.01 -1.07 9.71
N VAL A 132 10.45 -1.58 10.81
CA VAL A 132 10.98 -2.71 11.56
C VAL A 132 10.26 -3.98 11.11
N ASP A 133 11.03 -5.04 10.81
CA ASP A 133 10.50 -6.39 10.60
C ASP A 133 10.07 -7.00 11.94
N GLU A 134 8.78 -7.32 12.06
CA GLU A 134 8.19 -7.98 13.23
C GLU A 134 8.12 -9.51 13.05
N GLY A 135 8.68 -10.03 11.95
CA GLY A 135 8.71 -11.45 11.61
C GLY A 135 7.52 -11.88 10.75
N ILE A 136 7.33 -13.20 10.68
CA ILE A 136 6.33 -13.83 9.82
C ILE A 136 4.92 -13.41 10.26
N SER A 137 4.18 -12.81 9.33
CA SER A 137 2.78 -12.43 9.48
C SER A 137 1.87 -13.66 9.48
N SER A 138 0.71 -13.54 10.14
CA SER A 138 -0.38 -14.53 10.04
C SER A 138 -1.14 -14.45 8.71
N SER A 139 -0.85 -13.46 7.86
CA SER A 139 -1.48 -13.29 6.55
C SER A 139 -1.20 -14.49 5.65
N THR A 140 -2.26 -15.03 5.04
CA THR A 140 -2.21 -16.10 4.05
C THR A 140 -2.52 -15.61 2.65
N HIS A 141 -2.67 -14.30 2.47
CA HIS A 141 -2.99 -13.66 1.19
C HIS A 141 -2.11 -14.18 0.05
N GLY A 142 -2.75 -14.63 -1.04
CA GLY A 142 -2.06 -15.23 -2.18
C GLY A 142 -1.32 -16.55 -1.92
N ASN A 143 -1.48 -17.20 -0.77
CA ASN A 143 -0.71 -18.38 -0.36
C ASN A 143 0.82 -18.15 -0.36
N VAL A 144 1.24 -16.95 0.06
CA VAL A 144 2.65 -16.53 0.14
C VAL A 144 3.05 -16.33 1.61
N LEU A 145 4.33 -16.53 1.92
CA LEU A 145 4.90 -16.17 3.22
C LEU A 145 5.15 -14.66 3.28
N TRP A 146 4.50 -13.98 4.21
CA TRP A 146 4.61 -12.54 4.41
C TRP A 146 5.33 -12.22 5.71
N HIS A 147 6.14 -11.16 5.70
CA HIS A 147 6.68 -10.51 6.90
C HIS A 147 5.86 -9.27 7.22
N GLN A 148 5.51 -9.06 8.49
CA GLN A 148 4.87 -7.83 8.94
C GLN A 148 5.94 -6.77 9.20
N MET A 149 5.79 -5.63 8.54
CA MET A 149 6.68 -4.48 8.68
C MET A 149 5.91 -3.33 9.35
N ARG A 150 6.54 -2.66 10.31
CA ARG A 150 5.93 -1.53 11.03
C ARG A 150 6.83 -0.31 11.07
N TYR A 151 6.27 0.84 10.74
CA TYR A 151 6.84 2.15 11.01
C TYR A 151 6.02 2.83 12.11
N GLU A 152 6.58 2.96 13.32
CA GLU A 152 5.93 3.67 14.42
C GLU A 152 6.33 5.16 14.42
N ILE A 153 5.33 6.04 14.56
CA ILE A 153 5.55 7.47 14.75
C ILE A 153 5.76 7.69 16.24
N ILE A 154 7.02 7.89 16.64
CA ILE A 154 7.37 8.28 18.00
C ILE A 154 6.97 9.75 18.18
N THR A 155 6.14 10.01 19.19
CA THR A 155 5.72 11.36 19.60
C THR A 155 6.53 11.85 20.78
#